data_AF-A0A352A9W2-F1
#
_entry.id   AF-A0A352A9W2-F1
#
_cell.length_a   1.000
_cell.length_b   1.000
_cell.length_c   1.000
_cell.angle_alpha   90.00
_cell.angle_beta   90.00
_cell.angle_gamma   90.00
#
_symmetry.space_group_name_H-M   'P 1'
#
loop_
_entity.id
_entity.type
_entity.pdbx_description
1 polymer ?
#
loop_
_entity_poly.entity_id
_entity_poly.type
_entity_poly.pdbx_seq_one_letter_code
_entity_poly.pdbx_strand_id
1 'polypeptide(L)'
;MSITRKRLMTGAALVIISIIFSVIIISNFSPKPMFHGDYPYYPDVESITNASDVIIVGEVVSARNVKDIIVDTTIDKKDKDKTPYTISTIKVNEVIKGNVKVGDIITVKQLGDYKSKPEETLYKMDGYLKN
;
A
#
# COMPACT_ATOMS: atom_id res chain seq x y z
N MET A 1 -53.86 11.23 19.27
CA MET A 1 -53.23 10.88 17.97
C MET A 1 -53.98 9.70 17.36
N SER A 2 -54.58 9.83 16.17
CA SER A 2 -55.46 8.79 15.60
C SER A 2 -54.68 7.51 15.26
N ILE A 3 -55.34 6.36 15.38
CA ILE A 3 -54.77 5.01 15.14
C ILE A 3 -54.14 4.91 13.74
N THR A 4 -54.73 5.59 12.75
CA THR A 4 -54.22 5.71 11.38
C THR A 4 -52.87 6.43 11.31
N ARG A 5 -52.67 7.52 12.07
CA ARG A 5 -51.38 8.22 12.13
C ARG A 5 -50.29 7.38 12.82
N LYS A 6 -50.63 6.58 13.83
CA LYS A 6 -49.67 5.66 14.48
C LYS A 6 -49.20 4.57 13.53
N ARG A 7 -50.12 3.94 12.77
CA ARG A 7 -49.79 2.90 11.77
C ARG A 7 -48.96 3.44 10.61
N LEU A 8 -49.25 4.67 10.16
CA LEU A 8 -48.46 5.36 9.13
C LEU A 8 -47.04 5.63 9.61
N MET A 9 -46.87 6.08 10.87
CA MET A 9 -45.56 6.33 11.47
C MET A 9 -44.74 5.05 11.68
N THR A 10 -45.35 3.95 12.13
CA THR A 10 -44.66 2.66 12.25
C THR A 10 -44.26 2.09 10.89
N GLY A 11 -45.10 2.25 9.86
CA GLY A 11 -44.77 1.83 8.49
C GLY A 11 -43.59 2.63 7.93
N ALA A 12 -43.60 3.95 8.10
CA ALA A 12 -42.48 4.80 7.68
C ALA A 12 -41.17 4.45 8.41
N ALA A 13 -41.23 4.16 9.72
CA ALA A 13 -40.06 3.76 10.50
C ALA A 13 -39.45 2.43 10.00
N LEU A 14 -40.28 1.44 9.65
CA LEU A 14 -39.80 0.16 9.12
C LEU A 14 -39.12 0.31 7.76
N VAL A 15 -39.64 1.17 6.89
CA VAL A 15 -39.01 1.48 5.60
C VAL A 15 -37.65 2.14 5.80
N ILE A 16 -37.55 3.10 6.72
CA ILE A 16 -36.27 3.76 7.04
C ILE A 16 -35.25 2.76 7.58
N ILE A 17 -35.66 1.87 8.49
CA ILE A 17 -34.78 0.82 9.04
C ILE A 17 -34.29 -0.12 7.94
N SER A 18 -35.16 -0.53 7.02
CA SER A 18 -34.78 -1.37 5.87
C SER A 18 -33.72 -0.69 5.02
N ILE A 19 -33.87 0.61 4.73
CA ILE A 19 -32.91 1.37 3.92
C ILE A 19 -31.56 1.45 4.63
N ILE A 20 -31.54 1.77 5.92
CA ILE A 20 -30.30 1.82 6.72
C ILE A 20 -29.60 0.46 6.71
N PHE A 21 -30.35 -0.63 6.90
CA PHE A 21 -29.80 -1.98 6.92
C PHE A 21 -29.21 -2.36 5.56
N SER A 22 -29.89 -2.02 4.46
CA SER A 22 -29.37 -2.22 3.10
C SER A 22 -28.08 -1.45 2.84
N VAL A 23 -27.98 -0.19 3.30
CA VAL A 23 -26.76 0.61 3.16
C VAL A 23 -25.59 -0.02 3.93
N ILE A 24 -25.82 -0.50 5.15
CA ILE A 24 -24.79 -1.17 5.97
C ILE A 24 -24.31 -2.47 5.30
N ILE A 25 -25.21 -3.25 4.71
CA ILE A 25 -24.83 -4.47 3.97
C ILE A 25 -23.97 -4.08 2.76
N ILE A 26 -24.42 -3.12 1.95
CA ILE A 26 -23.67 -2.69 0.76
C ILE A 26 -22.29 -2.17 1.16
N SER A 27 -22.17 -1.35 2.22
CA SER A 27 -20.88 -0.81 2.64
C SER A 27 -19.88 -1.88 3.12
N ASN A 28 -20.36 -3.00 3.68
CA ASN A 28 -19.50 -4.09 4.14
C ASN A 28 -19.11 -5.07 3.02
N PHE A 29 -19.92 -5.17 1.96
CA PHE A 29 -19.67 -6.09 0.84
C PHE A 29 -19.11 -5.40 -0.41
N SER A 30 -19.20 -4.07 -0.51
CA SER A 30 -18.57 -3.34 -1.60
C SER A 30 -17.05 -3.42 -1.47
N PRO A 31 -16.32 -3.77 -2.55
CA PRO A 31 -14.88 -3.70 -2.55
C PRO A 31 -14.44 -2.27 -2.24
N LYS A 32 -13.52 -2.14 -1.29
CA LYS A 32 -12.97 -0.83 -0.92
C LYS A 32 -12.31 -0.21 -2.17
N PRO A 33 -12.46 1.11 -2.39
CA PRO A 33 -11.79 1.78 -3.51
C PRO A 33 -10.29 1.49 -3.45
N MET A 34 -9.78 0.87 -4.52
CA MET A 34 -8.38 0.51 -4.62
C MET A 34 -7.65 1.64 -5.34
N PHE A 35 -6.79 2.35 -4.60
CA PHE A 35 -5.88 3.30 -5.22
C PHE A 35 -4.81 2.49 -5.96
N HIS A 36 -4.69 2.70 -7.26
CA HIS A 36 -3.66 2.08 -8.09
C HIS A 36 -2.30 2.71 -7.75
N GLY A 37 -1.65 2.19 -6.71
CA GLY A 37 -0.20 2.26 -6.60
C GLY A 37 0.39 1.05 -7.32
N ASP A 38 1.46 1.24 -8.08
CA ASP A 38 2.25 0.16 -8.70
C ASP A 38 3.07 -0.65 -7.67
N TYR A 39 2.56 -0.76 -6.43
CA TYR A 39 3.17 -1.54 -5.36
C TYR A 39 2.40 -2.84 -5.17
N PRO A 40 3.09 -3.97 -4.96
CA PRO A 40 2.43 -5.21 -4.58
C PRO A 40 1.63 -5.01 -3.28
N TYR A 41 0.32 -5.27 -3.36
CA TYR A 41 -0.54 -5.30 -2.18
C TYR A 41 -0.55 -6.71 -1.58
N TYR A 42 -0.33 -6.79 -0.28
CA TYR A 42 -0.43 -8.04 0.49
C TYR A 42 -1.52 -7.87 1.56
N PRO A 43 -2.52 -8.77 1.62
CA PRO A 43 -3.67 -8.62 2.52
C PRO A 43 -3.32 -8.84 4.00
N ASP A 44 -2.24 -9.58 4.28
CA ASP A 44 -1.79 -9.94 5.61
C ASP A 44 -0.26 -10.18 5.65
N VAL A 45 0.26 -10.34 6.88
CA VAL A 45 1.70 -10.58 7.13
C VAL A 45 2.17 -11.90 6.54
N GLU A 46 1.31 -12.92 6.53
CA GLU A 46 1.63 -14.24 6.00
C GLU A 46 1.84 -14.18 4.49
N SER A 47 1.02 -13.41 3.77
CA SER A 47 1.08 -13.22 2.32
C SER A 47 2.40 -12.58 1.88
N ILE A 48 2.84 -11.50 2.54
CA ILE A 48 4.14 -10.88 2.22
C ILE A 48 5.31 -11.79 2.63
N THR A 49 5.17 -12.52 3.74
CA THR A 49 6.20 -13.45 4.22
C THR A 49 6.39 -14.62 3.24
N ASN A 50 5.28 -15.16 2.70
CA ASN A 50 5.30 -16.24 1.73
C ASN A 50 5.85 -15.77 0.38
N ALA A 51 5.47 -14.58 -0.08
CA ALA A 51 5.93 -14.00 -1.34
C ALA A 51 7.41 -13.57 -1.33
N SER A 52 8.00 -13.30 -0.15
CA SER A 52 9.38 -12.82 -0.05
C SER A 52 10.40 -13.97 -0.14
N ASP A 53 11.44 -13.84 -0.97
CA ASP A 53 12.55 -14.80 -1.01
C ASP A 53 13.50 -14.65 0.20
N VAL A 54 13.67 -13.41 0.68
CA VAL A 54 14.61 -13.03 1.74
C VAL A 54 13.93 -12.05 2.70
N ILE A 55 14.09 -12.28 4.01
CA ILE A 55 13.64 -11.38 5.08
C ILE A 55 14.78 -11.27 6.09
N ILE A 56 15.22 -10.04 6.38
CA ILE A 56 16.34 -9.76 7.26
C ILE A 56 16.03 -8.58 8.19
N VAL A 57 16.77 -8.52 9.30
CA VAL A 57 16.98 -7.29 10.06
C VAL A 57 18.41 -6.85 9.82
N GLY A 58 18.64 -5.59 9.50
CA GLY A 58 19.98 -5.11 9.17
C GLY A 58 20.16 -3.62 9.41
N GLU A 59 21.41 -3.20 9.42
CA GLU A 59 21.82 -1.80 9.56
C GLU A 59 22.19 -1.21 8.20
N VAL A 60 21.70 -0.03 7.91
CA VAL A 60 22.05 0.71 6.69
C VAL A 60 23.48 1.25 6.83
N VAL A 61 24.42 0.64 6.10
CA VAL A 61 25.85 1.05 6.08
C VAL A 61 26.07 2.21 5.12
N SER A 62 25.35 2.21 4.00
CA SER A 62 25.35 3.30 3.05
C SER A 62 23.95 3.43 2.49
N ALA A 63 23.47 4.65 2.37
CA ALA A 63 22.23 4.93 1.67
C ALA A 63 22.43 6.17 0.80
N ARG A 64 21.41 6.47 0.00
CA ARG A 64 21.21 7.79 -0.63
C ARG A 64 21.95 7.97 -1.95
N ASN A 65 22.23 6.88 -2.68
CA ASN A 65 22.60 6.96 -4.08
C ASN A 65 21.35 6.80 -4.95
N VAL A 66 20.76 7.94 -5.33
CA VAL A 66 19.61 8.00 -6.23
C VAL A 66 20.12 7.92 -7.65
N LYS A 67 19.55 7.01 -8.43
CA LYS A 67 19.85 6.81 -9.85
C LYS A 67 18.55 6.75 -10.63
N ASP A 68 18.64 6.96 -11.93
CA ASP A 68 17.50 6.86 -12.83
C ASP A 68 17.51 5.52 -13.56
N ILE A 69 16.36 4.86 -13.62
CA ILE A 69 16.11 3.78 -14.58
C ILE A 69 15.34 4.36 -15.77
N ILE A 70 15.83 4.05 -16.97
CA ILE A 70 15.14 4.36 -18.21
C ILE A 70 14.34 3.10 -18.58
N VAL A 71 13.04 3.14 -18.32
CA VAL A 71 12.11 2.04 -18.68
C VAL A 71 11.48 2.25 -20.05
N ASP A 72 11.62 3.44 -20.62
CA ASP A 72 11.07 3.79 -21.92
C ASP A 72 11.88 3.13 -23.06
N THR A 73 11.29 2.13 -23.69
CA THR A 73 11.88 1.40 -24.82
C THR A 73 11.47 1.97 -26.18
N THR A 74 10.73 3.08 -26.22
CA THR A 74 10.26 3.69 -27.48
C THR A 74 11.46 4.05 -28.36
N ILE A 75 11.44 3.56 -29.60
CA ILE A 75 12.45 3.85 -30.61
C ILE A 75 12.28 5.31 -31.03
N ASP A 76 13.39 6.04 -31.23
CA ASP A 76 13.46 7.45 -31.66
C ASP A 76 12.96 8.54 -30.69
N LYS A 77 12.51 8.20 -29.48
CA LYS A 77 12.28 9.21 -28.43
C LYS A 77 13.62 9.63 -27.80
N LYS A 78 14.02 10.89 -28.02
CA LYS A 78 15.27 11.45 -27.47
C LYS A 78 15.20 11.64 -25.94
N ASP A 79 14.08 12.15 -25.46
CA ASP A 79 13.85 12.39 -24.02
C ASP A 79 13.06 11.25 -23.42
N LYS A 80 13.76 10.16 -23.10
CA LYS A 80 13.15 8.99 -22.47
C LYS A 80 12.76 9.28 -21.02
N ASP A 81 11.60 8.78 -20.63
CA ASP A 81 11.11 8.98 -19.27
C ASP A 81 12.02 8.24 -18.27
N LYS A 82 12.37 8.94 -17.19
CA LYS A 82 13.25 8.45 -16.14
C LYS A 82 12.45 8.21 -14.88
N THR A 83 12.63 7.03 -14.30
CA THR A 83 12.08 6.71 -12.99
C THR A 83 13.22 6.66 -11.97
N PRO A 84 13.18 7.47 -10.89
CA PRO A 84 14.23 7.44 -9.89
C PRO A 84 14.14 6.17 -9.04
N TYR A 85 15.28 5.67 -8.60
CA TYR A 85 15.40 4.60 -7.62
C TYR A 85 16.58 4.86 -6.68
N THR A 86 16.44 4.42 -5.44
CA THR A 86 17.47 4.56 -4.40
C THR A 86 18.20 3.24 -4.21
N ILE A 87 19.52 3.29 -4.20
CA ILE A 87 20.38 2.18 -3.78
C ILE A 87 20.82 2.40 -2.34
N SER A 88 20.63 1.37 -1.52
CA SER A 88 21.12 1.27 -0.15
C SER A 88 21.94 0.00 0.03
N THR A 89 22.93 0.06 0.90
CA THR A 89 23.77 -1.05 1.32
C THR A 89 23.46 -1.36 2.77
N ILE A 90 23.11 -2.60 3.05
CA ILE A 90 22.65 -3.07 4.37
C ILE A 90 23.59 -4.17 4.85
N LYS A 91 24.06 -4.04 6.10
CA LYS A 91 24.73 -5.10 6.82
C LYS A 91 23.68 -5.94 7.53
N VAL A 92 23.66 -7.24 7.26
CA VAL A 92 22.70 -8.18 7.85
C VAL A 92 23.05 -8.43 9.32
N ASN A 93 22.10 -8.20 10.22
CA ASN A 93 22.22 -8.48 11.65
C ASN A 93 21.44 -9.74 12.05
N GLU A 94 20.31 -10.00 11.39
CA GLU A 94 19.45 -11.16 11.60
C GLU A 94 18.88 -11.64 10.28
N VAL A 95 18.69 -12.96 10.14
CA VAL A 95 18.06 -13.59 8.98
C VAL A 95 16.80 -14.30 9.44
N ILE A 96 15.65 -13.82 8.95
CA ILE A 96 14.33 -14.38 9.24
C ILE A 96 13.96 -15.42 8.15
N LYS A 97 14.30 -15.14 6.89
CA LYS A 97 14.06 -16.04 5.73
C LYS A 97 15.13 -15.83 4.65
N GLY A 98 15.40 -16.90 3.90
CA GLY A 98 16.24 -16.86 2.71
C GLY A 98 17.69 -17.28 2.95
N ASN A 99 18.44 -17.44 1.86
CA ASN A 99 19.82 -17.91 1.89
C ASN A 99 20.82 -16.75 1.92
N VAL A 100 20.81 -16.02 3.03
CA VAL A 100 21.77 -14.94 3.37
C VAL A 100 22.33 -15.22 4.76
N LYS A 101 23.46 -14.61 5.11
CA LYS A 101 24.15 -14.82 6.38
C LYS A 101 24.26 -13.53 7.17
N VAL A 102 24.24 -13.66 8.50
CA VAL A 102 24.58 -12.55 9.40
C VAL A 102 26.00 -12.08 9.10
N GLY A 103 26.16 -10.76 8.99
CA GLY A 103 27.40 -10.11 8.58
C GLY A 103 27.52 -9.84 7.08
N ASP A 104 26.65 -10.42 6.24
CA ASP A 104 26.64 -10.13 4.81
C ASP A 104 26.36 -8.64 4.56
N ILE A 105 26.98 -8.10 3.53
CA ILE A 105 26.71 -6.75 3.03
C ILE A 105 25.94 -6.90 1.73
N ILE A 106 24.66 -6.54 1.76
CA ILE A 106 23.76 -6.65 0.61
C ILE A 106 23.41 -5.27 0.05
N THR A 107 23.12 -5.22 -1.24
CA THR A 107 22.66 -4.00 -1.90
C THR A 107 21.17 -4.12 -2.22
N VAL A 108 20.38 -3.17 -1.75
CA VAL A 108 18.93 -3.09 -1.97
C VAL A 108 18.64 -1.94 -2.91
N LYS A 109 17.85 -2.23 -3.96
CA LYS A 109 17.34 -1.24 -4.90
C LYS A 109 15.85 -1.01 -4.60
N GLN A 110 15.49 0.20 -4.19
CA GLN A 110 14.11 0.59 -3.92
C GLN A 110 13.66 1.64 -4.95
N LEU A 111 12.48 1.47 -5.54
CA LEU A 111 11.90 2.50 -6.42
C LEU A 111 11.61 3.77 -5.62
N GLY A 112 11.82 4.93 -6.23
CA GLY A 112 11.65 6.23 -5.61
C GLY A 112 12.95 6.91 -5.21
N ASP A 113 12.86 8.23 -5.07
CA ASP A 113 13.94 9.09 -4.60
C ASP A 113 13.78 9.32 -3.10
N TYR A 114 14.58 8.62 -2.29
CA TYR A 114 14.55 8.77 -0.84
C TYR A 114 14.76 10.25 -0.37
N LYS A 115 15.47 11.09 -1.12
CA LYS A 115 15.76 12.47 -0.72
C LYS A 115 14.60 13.42 -0.97
N SER A 116 13.97 13.35 -2.14
CA SER A 116 12.90 14.29 -2.52
C SER A 116 11.52 13.76 -2.15
N LYS A 117 11.36 12.44 -2.11
CA LYS A 117 10.14 11.71 -1.79
C LYS A 117 10.54 10.45 -1.02
N PRO A 118 10.94 10.57 0.27
CA PRO A 118 11.42 9.49 1.17
C PRO A 118 10.48 8.28 1.35
N GLU A 119 9.65 7.99 0.37
CA GLU A 119 8.24 7.66 0.47
C GLU A 119 7.42 8.95 0.66
N GLU A 120 6.32 9.11 -0.10
CA GLU A 120 5.13 9.70 0.50
C GLU A 120 4.92 8.87 1.75
N THR A 121 5.47 9.34 2.88
CA THR A 121 5.51 8.61 4.13
C THR A 121 4.11 8.05 4.33
N LEU A 122 3.97 6.82 4.84
CA LEU A 122 2.65 6.26 5.19
C LEU A 122 1.77 7.28 5.96
N TYR A 123 2.41 8.23 6.64
CA TYR A 123 1.82 9.41 7.27
C TYR A 123 1.03 10.37 6.35
N LYS A 124 1.39 10.53 5.07
CA LYS A 124 0.58 11.21 4.04
C LYS A 124 -0.37 10.26 3.31
N MET A 125 -0.09 8.95 3.32
CA MET A 125 -1.06 7.93 2.88
C MET A 125 -2.26 7.76 3.83
N ASP A 126 -2.24 8.41 4.99
CA ASP A 126 -3.43 8.61 5.82
C ASP A 126 -4.53 9.41 5.08
N GLY A 127 -4.20 10.11 3.99
CA GLY A 127 -5.17 10.68 3.06
C GLY A 127 -5.86 9.65 2.13
N TYR A 128 -5.32 8.43 2.01
CA TYR A 128 -5.92 7.33 1.24
C TYR A 128 -6.79 6.39 2.10
N LEU A 129 -6.69 6.50 3.44
CA LEU A 129 -7.47 5.69 4.40
C LEU A 129 -8.32 6.51 5.38
N LYS A 130 -8.30 7.86 5.30
CA LYS A 130 -9.25 8.71 6.00
C LYS A 130 -10.61 8.66 5.32
N ASN A 131 -11.55 8.00 5.99
CA ASN A 131 -12.99 8.16 5.77
C ASN A 131 -13.45 9.57 6.13
#